data_AF-A0A2H6K726-F1
#
_entry.id   AF-A0A2H6K726-F1
#
_cell.length_a   1.000
_cell.length_b   1.000
_cell.length_c   1.000
_cell.angle_alpha   90.00
_cell.angle_beta   90.00
_cell.angle_gamma   90.00
#
_symmetry.space_group_name_H-M   'P 1'
#
loop_
_entity.id
_entity.type
_entity.pdbx_description
1 polymer ?
#
loop_
_entity_poly.entity_id
_entity_poly.type
_entity_poly.pdbx_seq_one_letter_code
_entity_poly.pdbx_strand_id
1 'polypeptide(L)'
;MENRESYEDLQAKIADYREKIQLVQEALQQDPDNEELKVLQADLREVIQLTEDLIQYKRQNEAAASTTDGGAKAPEPEEATSATGGNAQFLGTSAAATTQGSCHAGRICVVLYNGKQKFGQIIQLMGDLPTDQVVIQLVGSGEQCALAAKDLKLVDAPSPDLCKPGTLVQVLYSEDGRWYDALINRETETGYVITYKDYNISEEVARDWVRLKIRHDAKSKEVKEIVTPAGYRIPENLIIKQNDNEKEKMRKKKLVQTLKKQQKAERIETEANQRANSWRKFQEKAGSKNKSGYMTGKREGSIFSSTDQDTSLSAPNILYNSFVPRKKFDFNERF
;
A
#
# COMPACT_ATOMS: atom_id res chain seq x y z
N MET A 1 23.77 -18.48 -3.33
CA MET A 1 25.01 -17.69 -3.52
C MET A 1 24.57 -16.24 -3.56
N GLU A 2 24.37 -15.64 -2.39
CA GLU A 2 24.16 -14.19 -2.32
C GLU A 2 25.50 -13.53 -2.61
N ASN A 3 25.58 -12.83 -3.73
CA ASN A 3 26.74 -12.06 -4.12
C ASN A 3 26.81 -10.83 -3.19
N ARG A 4 27.33 -11.04 -1.98
CA ARG A 4 27.53 -9.98 -1.00
C ARG A 4 28.74 -9.17 -1.46
N GLU A 5 28.48 -8.18 -2.29
CA GLU A 5 29.52 -7.29 -2.81
C GLU A 5 30.33 -6.73 -1.63
N SER A 6 31.62 -7.08 -1.58
CA SER A 6 32.53 -6.66 -0.53
C SER A 6 32.64 -5.13 -0.54
N TYR A 7 33.02 -4.55 0.59
CA TYR A 7 33.36 -3.13 0.65
C TYR A 7 34.44 -2.79 -0.39
N GLU A 8 35.41 -3.68 -0.58
CA GLU A 8 36.47 -3.54 -1.59
C GLU A 8 35.91 -3.58 -3.03
N ASP A 9 34.92 -4.43 -3.30
CA ASP A 9 34.29 -4.52 -4.63
C ASP A 9 33.56 -3.22 -4.98
N LEU A 10 32.90 -2.60 -4.01
CA LEU A 10 32.22 -1.31 -4.21
C LEU A 10 33.21 -0.16 -4.46
N GLN A 11 34.38 -0.20 -3.80
CA GLN A 11 35.45 0.77 -4.07
C GLN A 11 36.05 0.59 -5.46
N ALA A 12 36.25 -0.65 -5.92
CA ALA A 12 36.71 -0.95 -7.27
C ALA A 12 35.69 -0.43 -8.32
N LYS A 13 34.40 -0.66 -8.10
CA LYS A 13 33.35 -0.12 -8.98
C LYS A 13 33.34 1.40 -9.07
N ILE A 14 33.56 2.11 -7.96
CA ILE A 14 33.69 3.58 -7.97
C ILE A 14 34.87 4.02 -8.84
N ALA A 15 36.01 3.34 -8.76
CA ALA A 15 37.16 3.64 -9.61
C ALA A 15 36.81 3.48 -11.10
N ASP A 16 36.14 2.38 -11.46
CA ASP A 16 35.69 2.13 -12.83
C ASP A 16 34.69 3.19 -13.32
N TYR A 17 33.74 3.62 -12.47
CA TYR A 17 32.77 4.65 -12.83
C TYR A 17 33.43 6.03 -12.98
N ARG A 18 34.46 6.34 -12.19
CA ARG A 18 35.25 7.57 -12.32
C ARG A 18 36.04 7.60 -13.63
N GLU A 19 36.63 6.48 -14.03
CA GLU A 19 37.32 6.36 -15.34
C GLU A 19 36.33 6.57 -16.49
N LYS A 20 35.13 5.97 -16.41
CA LYS A 20 34.07 6.17 -17.42
C LYS A 20 33.62 7.63 -17.53
N ILE A 21 33.51 8.35 -16.40
CA ILE A 21 33.23 9.80 -16.43
C ILE A 21 34.34 10.57 -17.14
N GLN A 22 35.60 10.21 -16.90
CA GLN A 22 36.73 10.88 -17.54
C GLN A 22 36.69 10.70 -19.06
N LEU A 23 36.38 9.48 -19.53
CA LEU A 23 36.20 9.18 -20.94
C LEU A 23 35.02 9.98 -21.55
N VAL A 24 33.88 10.04 -20.84
CA VAL A 24 32.72 10.83 -21.28
C VAL A 24 33.03 12.32 -21.31
N GLN A 25 33.84 12.81 -20.36
CA GLN A 25 34.27 14.21 -20.32
C GLN A 25 35.24 14.55 -21.46
N GLU A 26 36.13 13.64 -21.85
CA GLU A 26 36.98 13.79 -23.04
C GLU A 26 36.13 13.77 -24.33
N ALA A 27 35.14 12.88 -24.43
CA ALA A 27 34.21 12.86 -25.55
C ALA A 27 33.38 14.16 -25.64
N LEU A 28 32.98 14.74 -24.50
CA LEU A 28 32.32 16.06 -24.44
C LEU A 28 33.24 17.23 -24.79
N GLN A 29 34.57 17.08 -24.66
CA GLN A 29 35.52 18.09 -25.15
C GLN A 29 35.63 18.07 -26.68
N GLN A 30 35.46 16.90 -27.30
CA GLN A 30 35.44 16.76 -28.75
C GLN A 30 34.09 17.20 -29.34
N ASP A 31 32.98 16.84 -28.69
CA ASP A 31 31.61 17.18 -29.11
C ASP A 31 30.78 17.82 -27.96
N PRO A 32 30.90 19.14 -27.75
CA PRO A 32 30.23 19.84 -26.64
C PRO A 32 28.70 19.90 -26.74
N ASP A 33 28.15 19.77 -27.94
CA ASP A 33 26.71 19.88 -28.21
C ASP A 33 25.97 18.53 -28.10
N ASN A 34 26.67 17.44 -27.79
CA ASN A 34 26.04 16.14 -27.63
C ASN A 34 25.31 16.04 -26.27
N GLU A 35 24.00 16.24 -26.32
CA GLU A 35 23.11 16.16 -25.15
C GLU A 35 23.09 14.75 -24.51
N GLU A 36 23.30 13.68 -25.28
CA GLU A 36 23.30 12.30 -24.75
C GLU A 36 24.50 12.06 -23.83
N LEU A 37 25.66 12.61 -24.15
CA LEU A 37 26.86 12.52 -23.32
C LEU A 37 26.73 13.35 -22.03
N LYS A 38 25.99 14.48 -22.07
CA LYS A 38 25.69 15.28 -20.87
C LYS A 38 24.76 14.53 -19.91
N VAL A 39 23.75 13.85 -20.45
CA VAL A 39 22.86 12.97 -19.67
C VAL A 39 23.66 11.82 -19.07
N LEU A 40 24.46 11.13 -19.87
CA LEU A 40 25.30 10.02 -19.39
C LEU A 40 26.28 10.47 -18.30
N GLN A 41 26.87 11.67 -18.41
CA GLN A 41 27.71 12.24 -17.38
C GLN A 41 26.94 12.49 -16.07
N ALA A 42 25.71 12.98 -16.14
CA ALA A 42 24.86 13.20 -14.96
C ALA A 42 24.50 11.86 -14.29
N ASP A 43 24.08 10.87 -15.08
CA ASP A 43 23.70 9.54 -14.59
C ASP A 43 24.89 8.83 -13.91
N LEU A 44 26.08 8.86 -14.52
CA LEU A 44 27.29 8.27 -13.92
C LEU A 44 27.70 8.97 -12.61
N ARG A 45 27.49 10.29 -12.50
CA ARG A 45 27.73 11.02 -11.24
C ARG A 45 26.77 10.58 -10.15
N GLU A 46 25.50 10.38 -10.48
CA GLU A 46 24.49 9.89 -9.53
C GLU A 46 24.83 8.47 -9.07
N VAL A 47 25.23 7.58 -9.97
CA VAL A 47 25.64 6.21 -9.62
C VAL A 47 26.83 6.20 -8.67
N ILE A 48 27.83 7.05 -8.89
CA ILE A 48 28.98 7.20 -7.97
C ILE A 48 28.50 7.67 -6.60
N GLN A 49 27.65 8.70 -6.55
CA GLN A 49 27.13 9.23 -5.28
C GLN A 49 26.36 8.15 -4.50
N LEU A 50 25.45 7.43 -5.16
CA LEU A 50 24.69 6.34 -4.54
C LEU A 50 25.60 5.23 -4.01
N THR A 51 26.67 4.92 -4.74
CA THR A 51 27.64 3.89 -4.32
C THR A 51 28.50 4.39 -3.15
N GLU A 52 28.92 5.66 -3.14
CA GLU A 52 29.62 6.30 -2.03
C GLU A 52 28.75 6.35 -0.76
N ASP A 53 27.47 6.69 -0.90
CA ASP A 53 26.48 6.67 0.20
C ASP A 53 26.30 5.26 0.75
N LEU A 54 26.28 4.23 -0.11
CA LEU A 54 26.17 2.83 0.30
C LEU A 54 27.41 2.35 1.06
N ILE A 55 28.59 2.79 0.64
CA ILE A 55 29.85 2.58 1.36
C ILE A 55 29.82 3.26 2.73
N GLN A 56 29.35 4.52 2.79
CA GLN A 56 29.24 5.26 4.04
C GLN A 56 28.26 4.59 5.01
N TYR A 57 27.11 4.12 4.51
CA TYR A 57 26.13 3.36 5.28
C TYR A 57 26.71 2.06 5.82
N LYS A 58 27.41 1.27 4.97
CA LYS A 58 28.10 0.04 5.41
C LYS A 58 29.13 0.34 6.50
N ARG A 59 29.92 1.40 6.34
CA ARG A 59 30.94 1.82 7.33
C ARG A 59 30.32 2.28 8.65
N GLN A 60 29.19 2.99 8.62
CA GLN A 60 28.47 3.40 9.82
C GLN A 60 27.83 2.20 10.54
N ASN A 61 27.33 1.22 9.79
CA ASN A 61 26.76 0.00 10.35
C ASN A 61 27.84 -0.89 11.00
N GLU A 62 29.03 -0.99 10.41
CA GLU A 62 30.19 -1.67 11.00
C GLU A 62 30.77 -0.91 12.21
N ALA A 63 30.78 0.42 12.18
CA ALA A 63 31.23 1.26 13.31
C ALA A 63 30.27 1.20 14.51
N ALA A 64 28.95 1.12 14.26
CA ALA A 64 27.94 0.93 15.31
C ALA A 64 28.00 -0.47 15.93
N ALA A 65 28.42 -1.48 15.16
CA ALA A 65 28.67 -2.83 15.68
C ALA A 65 29.94 -2.92 16.55
N SER A 66 30.90 -2.00 16.39
CA SER A 66 32.18 -1.98 17.12
C SER A 66 32.25 -0.99 18.30
N THR A 67 31.19 -0.21 18.55
CA THR A 67 31.16 0.81 19.63
C THR A 67 30.12 0.56 20.74
N THR A 68 29.64 -0.68 20.90
CA THR A 68 28.87 -1.10 22.08
C THR A 68 29.76 -1.66 23.19
N ASP A 69 30.75 -0.86 23.62
CA ASP A 69 31.37 -0.95 24.96
C ASP A 69 31.82 0.46 25.36
N GLY A 70 31.03 1.16 26.19
CA GLY A 70 31.31 2.53 26.62
C GLY A 70 30.04 3.33 26.99
N GLY A 71 29.83 3.54 28.29
CA GLY A 71 28.56 4.02 28.86
C GLY A 71 28.27 5.54 28.79
N ALA A 72 26.97 5.82 28.98
CA ALA A 72 26.30 7.05 29.46
C ALA A 72 26.49 8.34 28.60
N LYS A 73 25.49 9.17 28.28
CA LYS A 73 24.31 9.64 29.04
C LYS A 73 23.42 10.40 28.07
N ALA A 74 22.10 10.18 28.07
CA ALA A 74 21.13 11.04 27.40
C ALA A 74 20.07 11.51 28.42
N PRO A 75 19.68 12.79 28.41
CA PRO A 75 18.65 13.33 29.29
C PRO A 75 17.24 13.03 28.74
N GLU A 76 16.33 12.67 29.64
CA GLU A 76 14.86 12.82 29.53
C GLU A 76 14.47 14.25 29.97
N PRO A 77 13.19 14.71 29.88
CA PRO A 77 11.95 14.10 29.33
C PRO A 77 11.31 15.04 28.25
N GLU A 78 10.10 14.87 27.67
CA GLU A 78 8.76 15.14 28.25
C GLU A 78 7.60 14.48 27.43
N GLU A 79 6.70 13.84 28.19
CA GLU A 79 5.24 13.62 28.06
C GLU A 79 4.52 13.33 26.72
N ALA A 80 3.72 12.24 26.68
CA ALA A 80 2.25 12.32 26.94
C ALA A 80 1.42 11.16 26.30
N THR A 81 0.91 10.29 27.18
CA THR A 81 -0.50 9.84 27.28
C THR A 81 -1.17 8.84 26.30
N SER A 82 -1.88 7.90 26.95
CA SER A 82 -3.24 7.39 26.63
C SER A 82 -3.40 6.03 25.93
N ALA A 83 -3.54 4.98 26.77
CA ALA A 83 -4.65 4.02 26.87
C ALA A 83 -5.54 3.70 25.64
N THR A 84 -5.72 2.40 25.36
CA THR A 84 -7.00 1.64 25.24
C THR A 84 -6.65 0.18 24.87
N GLY A 85 -6.90 -0.81 25.75
CA GLY A 85 -8.03 -1.76 25.66
C GLY A 85 -7.90 -2.76 24.50
N GLY A 86 -7.85 -4.08 24.62
CA GLY A 86 -7.95 -5.01 25.74
C GLY A 86 -7.99 -6.43 25.14
N ASN A 87 -7.33 -7.40 25.78
CA ASN A 87 -7.78 -8.79 25.96
C ASN A 87 -6.75 -9.44 26.88
N ALA A 88 -7.09 -9.57 28.16
CA ALA A 88 -6.24 -10.20 29.14
C ALA A 88 -6.73 -11.64 29.31
N GLN A 89 -6.07 -12.59 28.66
CA GLN A 89 -6.12 -13.98 29.14
C GLN A 89 -5.23 -14.06 30.38
N PHE A 90 -5.91 -13.98 31.52
CA PHE A 90 -5.36 -14.23 32.84
C PHE A 90 -5.05 -15.72 32.97
N LEU A 91 -3.85 -16.05 33.45
CA LEU A 91 -3.42 -17.40 33.78
C LEU A 91 -4.28 -17.95 34.92
N GLY A 92 -5.35 -18.65 34.57
CA GLY A 92 -6.18 -19.39 35.49
C GLY A 92 -7.20 -20.22 34.74
N THR A 93 -7.08 -21.55 34.88
CA THR A 93 -8.06 -22.59 34.49
C THR A 93 -8.30 -22.85 33.00
N SER A 94 -7.53 -23.80 32.44
CA SER A 94 -8.13 -24.84 31.60
C SER A 94 -7.82 -26.22 32.20
N ALA A 95 -8.88 -26.86 32.66
CA ALA A 95 -8.86 -28.22 33.16
C ALA A 95 -8.87 -29.19 31.97
N ALA A 96 -7.71 -29.75 31.61
CA ALA A 96 -7.55 -31.07 31.00
C ALA A 96 -6.07 -31.30 30.62
N ALA A 97 -5.27 -31.83 31.54
CA ALA A 97 -4.24 -32.85 31.29
C ALA A 97 -3.40 -33.05 32.56
N THR A 98 -3.68 -34.15 33.26
CA THR A 98 -2.85 -34.70 34.33
C THR A 98 -1.52 -35.20 33.78
N THR A 99 -0.40 -34.61 34.23
CA THR A 99 0.85 -35.26 34.73
C THR A 99 1.93 -34.18 34.93
N GLN A 100 2.69 -34.30 36.03
CA GLN A 100 3.57 -33.30 36.66
C GLN A 100 4.68 -32.72 35.75
N GLY A 101 4.88 -31.40 35.85
CA GLY A 101 6.02 -30.66 35.29
C GLY A 101 5.61 -29.31 34.71
N SER A 102 6.15 -28.21 35.26
CA SER A 102 6.04 -26.80 34.81
C SER A 102 5.53 -26.61 33.36
N CYS A 103 4.20 -26.55 33.18
CA CYS A 103 3.54 -26.55 31.86
C CYS A 103 3.76 -25.28 31.02
N HIS A 104 4.51 -24.31 31.55
CA HIS A 104 4.85 -23.06 30.90
C HIS A 104 6.33 -22.95 30.53
N ALA A 105 7.15 -23.96 30.85
CA ALA A 105 8.55 -23.98 30.43
C ALA A 105 8.63 -24.05 28.90
N GLY A 106 9.44 -23.17 28.31
CA GLY A 106 9.63 -23.03 26.88
C GLY A 106 8.71 -22.03 26.17
N ARG A 107 7.68 -21.51 26.84
CA ARG A 107 6.77 -20.50 26.25
C ARG A 107 7.44 -19.12 26.17
N ILE A 108 7.04 -18.34 25.17
CA ILE A 108 7.47 -16.95 25.04
C ILE A 108 6.55 -16.04 25.86
N CYS A 109 7.17 -15.14 26.60
CA CYS A 109 6.51 -14.06 27.31
C CYS A 109 7.10 -12.71 26.92
N VAL A 110 6.27 -11.67 27.01
CA VAL A 110 6.66 -10.28 26.95
C VAL A 110 6.91 -9.80 28.36
N VAL A 111 8.07 -9.18 28.56
CA VAL A 111 8.52 -8.69 29.86
C VAL A 111 9.01 -7.26 29.73
N LEU A 112 8.86 -6.49 30.80
CA LEU A 112 9.39 -5.13 30.87
C LEU A 112 10.76 -5.17 31.53
N TYR A 113 11.83 -5.10 30.73
CA TYR A 113 13.21 -5.11 31.21
C TYR A 113 13.89 -3.78 30.88
N ASN A 114 14.49 -3.12 31.87
CA ASN A 114 15.14 -1.81 31.72
C ASN A 114 14.22 -0.74 31.08
N GLY A 115 12.93 -0.75 31.44
CA GLY A 115 11.92 0.17 30.91
C GLY A 115 11.48 -0.11 29.46
N LYS A 116 12.00 -1.16 28.82
CA LYS A 116 11.63 -1.56 27.45
C LYS A 116 10.96 -2.93 27.43
N GLN A 117 9.98 -3.10 26.55
CA GLN A 117 9.37 -4.42 26.33
C GLN A 117 10.38 -5.30 25.59
N LYS A 118 10.61 -6.48 26.14
CA LYS A 118 11.49 -7.53 25.59
C LYS A 118 10.73 -8.84 25.57
N PHE A 119 11.15 -9.73 24.68
CA PHE A 119 10.64 -11.09 24.64
C PHE A 119 11.59 -12.00 25.40
N GLY A 120 11.04 -12.93 26.18
CA GLY A 120 11.80 -13.89 26.95
C GLY A 120 11.18 -15.27 26.89
N GLN A 121 12.03 -16.30 26.86
CA GLN A 121 11.60 -17.69 26.99
C GLN A 121 11.60 -18.08 28.46
N ILE A 122 10.51 -18.69 28.93
CA ILE A 122 10.41 -19.16 30.31
C ILE A 122 11.28 -20.41 30.46
N ILE A 123 12.27 -20.38 31.34
CA ILE A 123 13.10 -21.56 31.66
C ILE A 123 12.43 -22.33 32.80
N GLN A 124 12.18 -21.66 33.92
CA GLN A 124 11.74 -22.32 35.15
C GLN A 124 10.86 -21.40 36.00
N LEU A 125 9.75 -21.95 36.47
CA LEU A 125 8.90 -21.34 37.49
C LEU A 125 9.40 -21.77 38.88
N MET A 126 9.74 -20.82 39.75
CA MET A 126 10.10 -21.12 41.14
C MET A 126 8.87 -20.96 42.05
N GLY A 127 7.82 -21.76 41.79
CA GLY A 127 6.59 -21.84 42.58
C GLY A 127 5.30 -21.70 41.76
N ASP A 128 4.16 -21.75 42.45
CA ASP A 128 2.80 -21.78 41.87
C ASP A 128 1.99 -20.50 42.15
N LEU A 129 2.50 -19.58 42.98
CA LEU A 129 1.83 -18.34 43.35
C LEU A 129 2.19 -17.22 42.37
N PRO A 130 1.30 -16.23 42.15
CA PRO A 130 1.56 -15.12 41.22
C PRO A 130 2.67 -14.17 41.69
N THR A 131 3.10 -14.27 42.95
CA THR A 131 4.22 -13.49 43.49
C THR A 131 5.55 -14.23 43.33
N ASP A 132 5.52 -15.48 42.87
CA ASP A 132 6.71 -16.29 42.72
C ASP A 132 7.57 -15.79 41.56
N GLN A 133 8.87 -16.02 41.72
CA GLN A 133 9.87 -15.62 40.74
C GLN A 133 9.93 -16.66 39.62
N VAL A 134 10.03 -16.17 38.40
CA VAL A 134 10.14 -16.93 37.19
C VAL A 134 11.46 -16.57 36.53
N VAL A 135 12.26 -17.61 36.25
CA VAL A 135 13.51 -17.45 35.52
C VAL A 135 13.19 -17.50 34.04
N ILE A 136 13.44 -16.40 33.35
CA ILE A 136 13.32 -16.28 31.90
C ILE A 136 14.69 -16.05 31.28
N GLN A 137 14.84 -16.44 30.02
CA GLN A 137 15.96 -16.06 29.16
C GLN A 137 15.49 -15.03 28.15
N LEU A 138 16.09 -13.84 28.17
CA LEU A 138 15.77 -12.77 27.22
C LEU A 138 16.24 -13.16 25.81
N VAL A 139 15.33 -13.06 24.83
CA VAL A 139 15.63 -13.31 23.42
C VAL A 139 16.43 -12.13 22.86
N GLY A 140 17.54 -12.43 22.18
CA GLY A 140 18.48 -11.45 21.61
C GLY A 140 19.67 -11.09 22.50
N SER A 141 19.50 -10.97 23.82
CA SER A 141 20.63 -10.76 24.74
C SER A 141 21.14 -12.06 25.37
N GLY A 142 20.30 -13.09 25.46
CA GLY A 142 20.63 -14.35 26.13
C GLY A 142 20.74 -14.24 27.66
N GLU A 143 20.58 -13.05 28.24
CA GLU A 143 20.62 -12.81 29.68
C GLU A 143 19.45 -13.52 30.37
N GLN A 144 19.74 -14.15 31.51
CA GLN A 144 18.73 -14.75 32.36
C GLN A 144 18.28 -13.76 33.42
N CYS A 145 16.97 -13.60 33.57
CA CYS A 145 16.37 -12.69 34.54
C CYS A 145 15.33 -13.43 35.39
N ALA A 146 15.32 -13.15 36.69
CA ALA A 146 14.27 -13.59 37.60
C ALA A 146 13.24 -12.47 37.76
N LEU A 147 12.01 -12.68 37.27
CA LEU A 147 10.93 -11.71 37.29
C LEU A 147 9.71 -12.31 37.99
N ALA A 148 8.87 -11.46 38.62
CA ALA A 148 7.64 -11.93 39.22
C ALA A 148 6.65 -12.37 38.13
N ALA A 149 5.91 -13.46 38.36
CA ALA A 149 4.92 -13.96 37.39
C ALA A 149 3.87 -12.91 36.98
N LYS A 150 3.56 -11.93 37.83
CA LYS A 150 2.66 -10.78 37.54
C LYS A 150 3.13 -9.90 36.38
N ASP A 151 4.44 -9.76 36.19
CA ASP A 151 5.02 -8.87 35.20
C ASP A 151 5.20 -9.55 33.83
N LEU A 152 4.97 -10.87 33.78
CA LEU A 152 5.03 -11.66 32.56
C LEU A 152 3.70 -11.63 31.82
N LYS A 153 3.74 -11.30 30.53
CA LYS A 153 2.59 -11.46 29.63
C LYS A 153 2.90 -12.56 28.63
N LEU A 154 2.20 -13.69 28.71
CA LEU A 154 2.35 -14.75 27.71
C LEU A 154 1.92 -14.25 26.32
N VAL A 155 2.66 -14.65 25.29
CA VAL A 155 2.27 -14.41 23.91
C VAL A 155 1.25 -15.46 23.50
N ASP A 156 0.10 -15.02 23.01
CA ASP A 156 -0.93 -15.93 22.50
C ASP A 156 -0.51 -16.49 21.14
N ALA A 157 -0.34 -17.82 21.08
CA ALA A 157 -0.07 -18.51 19.83
C ALA A 157 -1.28 -18.40 18.88
N PRO A 158 -1.07 -18.14 17.58
CA PRO A 158 -2.14 -18.11 16.60
C PRO A 158 -2.77 -19.50 16.43
N SER A 159 -4.08 -19.55 16.24
CA SER A 159 -4.80 -20.79 16.01
C SER A 159 -4.26 -21.52 14.75
N PRO A 160 -4.07 -22.85 14.79
CA PRO A 160 -3.49 -23.62 13.69
C PRO A 160 -4.32 -23.51 12.40
N ASP A 161 -5.64 -23.31 12.51
CA ASP A 161 -6.53 -23.16 11.36
C ASP A 161 -6.17 -21.98 10.43
N LEU A 162 -5.59 -20.93 11.00
CA LEU A 162 -5.14 -19.73 10.27
C LEU A 162 -3.70 -19.89 9.75
N CYS A 163 -2.91 -20.79 10.36
CA CYS A 163 -1.50 -21.01 10.06
C CYS A 163 -1.30 -22.15 9.06
N LYS A 164 -1.97 -22.08 7.91
CA LYS A 164 -1.79 -23.07 6.84
C LYS A 164 -0.46 -22.90 6.13
N PRO A 165 0.14 -23.97 5.57
CA PRO A 165 1.25 -23.88 4.63
C PRO A 165 0.98 -22.85 3.52
N GLY A 166 1.94 -21.98 3.26
CA GLY A 166 1.87 -20.84 2.35
C GLY A 166 1.39 -19.54 2.98
N THR A 167 1.00 -19.54 4.27
CA THR A 167 0.55 -18.32 4.96
C THR A 167 1.72 -17.42 5.33
N LEU A 168 1.50 -16.12 5.16
CA LEU A 168 2.42 -15.07 5.58
C LEU A 168 2.30 -14.80 7.08
N VAL A 169 3.38 -15.04 7.81
CA VAL A 169 3.45 -14.86 9.26
C VAL A 169 4.66 -14.02 9.64
N GLN A 170 4.69 -13.59 10.90
CA GLN A 170 5.86 -12.99 11.49
C GLN A 170 6.43 -13.93 12.54
N VAL A 171 7.74 -14.08 12.56
CA VAL A 171 8.45 -14.98 13.48
C VAL A 171 9.48 -14.21 14.28
N LEU A 172 9.57 -14.53 15.57
CA LEU A 172 10.57 -13.98 16.47
C LEU A 172 11.91 -14.66 16.22
N TYR A 173 12.93 -13.90 15.82
CA TYR A 173 14.28 -14.42 15.60
C TYR A 173 15.06 -14.46 16.92
N SER A 174 15.77 -15.57 17.15
CA SER A 174 16.42 -15.87 18.42
C SER A 174 17.61 -14.96 18.74
N GLU A 175 18.40 -14.56 17.72
CA GLU A 175 19.65 -13.83 17.92
C GLU A 175 19.46 -12.33 18.22
N ASP A 176 18.36 -11.72 17.78
CA ASP A 176 18.13 -10.29 17.96
C ASP A 176 16.80 -9.95 18.67
N GLY A 177 15.93 -10.94 18.86
CA GLY A 177 14.61 -10.77 19.47
C GLY A 177 13.68 -9.87 18.65
N ARG A 178 13.88 -9.79 17.32
CA ARG A 178 13.02 -9.02 16.41
C ARG A 178 12.09 -9.93 15.62
N TRP A 179 11.01 -9.33 15.13
CA TRP A 179 10.01 -10.03 14.32
C TRP A 179 10.33 -9.87 12.84
N TYR A 180 10.50 -11.00 12.14
CA TYR A 180 10.77 -11.05 10.70
C TYR A 180 9.59 -11.64 9.94
N ASP A 181 9.40 -11.17 8.71
CA ASP A 181 8.38 -11.71 7.82
C ASP A 181 8.84 -13.06 7.26
N ALA A 182 8.01 -14.09 7.46
CA ALA A 182 8.28 -15.44 7.00
C ALA A 182 7.03 -16.09 6.36
N LEU A 183 7.27 -17.16 5.61
CA LEU A 183 6.25 -18.02 5.01
C LEU A 183 6.26 -19.38 5.70
N ILE A 184 5.10 -19.90 6.09
CA ILE A 184 4.99 -21.27 6.59
C ILE A 184 5.15 -22.24 5.41
N ASN A 185 6.11 -23.15 5.46
CA ASN A 185 6.25 -24.22 4.46
C ASN A 185 5.48 -25.47 4.86
N ARG A 186 5.67 -25.94 6.09
CA ARG A 186 5.01 -27.13 6.63
C ARG A 186 4.73 -26.96 8.12
N GLU A 187 3.66 -27.59 8.58
CA GLU A 187 3.33 -27.70 10.00
C GLU A 187 3.97 -28.98 10.58
N THR A 188 4.57 -28.88 11.76
CA THR A 188 5.08 -30.01 12.54
C THR A 188 4.17 -30.22 13.77
N GLU A 189 4.29 -31.37 14.45
CA GLU A 189 3.52 -31.69 15.66
C GLU A 189 3.66 -30.63 16.77
N THR A 190 4.82 -29.98 16.89
CA THR A 190 5.14 -29.00 17.95
C THR A 190 5.25 -27.55 17.46
N GLY A 191 5.23 -27.31 16.14
CA GLY A 191 5.60 -26.00 15.58
C GLY A 191 5.37 -25.87 14.07
N TYR A 192 6.12 -24.97 13.45
CA TYR A 192 6.07 -24.69 12.02
C TYR A 192 7.48 -24.62 11.46
N VAL A 193 7.66 -25.14 10.25
CA VAL A 193 8.86 -24.89 9.47
C VAL A 193 8.56 -23.71 8.58
N ILE A 194 9.24 -22.60 8.86
CA ILE A 194 9.07 -21.33 8.17
C ILE A 194 10.28 -21.06 7.26
N THR A 195 10.09 -20.25 6.23
CA THR A 195 11.17 -19.68 5.42
C THR A 195 11.12 -18.18 5.51
N TYR A 196 12.23 -17.56 5.94
CA TYR A 196 12.37 -16.11 5.98
C TYR A 196 12.38 -15.54 4.56
N LYS A 197 11.64 -14.46 4.34
CA LYS A 197 11.56 -13.84 3.01
C LYS A 197 12.88 -13.23 2.56
N ASP A 198 13.62 -12.66 3.49
CA ASP A 198 14.79 -11.85 3.17
C ASP A 198 16.05 -12.70 2.96
N TYR A 199 16.11 -13.88 3.59
CA TYR A 199 17.31 -14.72 3.61
C TYR A 199 17.10 -16.11 2.98
N ASN A 200 15.85 -16.46 2.64
CA ASN A 200 15.45 -17.79 2.16
C ASN A 200 15.98 -18.96 3.03
N ILE A 201 16.28 -18.68 4.30
CA ILE A 201 16.69 -19.67 5.30
C ILE A 201 15.41 -20.27 5.88
N SER A 202 15.40 -21.59 6.03
CA SER A 202 14.29 -22.30 6.65
C SER A 202 14.63 -22.69 8.08
N GLU A 203 13.72 -22.40 9.01
CA GLU A 203 13.89 -22.64 10.44
C GLU A 203 12.65 -23.35 10.99
N GLU A 204 12.85 -24.25 11.95
CA GLU A 204 11.77 -24.88 12.70
C GLU A 204 11.53 -24.13 14.00
N VAL A 205 10.36 -23.52 14.13
CA VAL A 205 10.00 -22.68 15.28
C VAL A 205 8.74 -23.19 15.96
N ALA A 206 8.66 -23.04 17.28
CA ALA A 206 7.47 -23.42 18.04
C ALA A 206 6.29 -22.50 17.70
N ARG A 207 5.06 -22.95 17.99
CA ARG A 207 3.84 -22.17 17.72
C ARG A 207 3.83 -20.80 18.40
N ASP A 208 4.42 -20.71 19.58
CA ASP A 208 4.52 -19.48 20.37
C ASP A 208 5.46 -18.42 19.76
N TRP A 209 6.35 -18.84 18.84
CA TRP A 209 7.33 -17.97 18.17
C TRP A 209 6.76 -17.31 16.92
N VAL A 210 5.55 -17.72 16.52
CA VAL A 210 4.88 -17.25 15.31
C VAL A 210 3.72 -16.35 15.72
N ARG A 211 3.55 -15.24 15.03
CA ARG A 211 2.33 -14.43 15.09
C ARG A 211 1.80 -14.20 13.69
N LEU A 212 0.49 -14.11 13.57
CA LEU A 212 -0.11 -13.71 12.30
C LEU A 212 0.29 -12.26 12.01
N LYS A 213 0.75 -12.01 10.77
CA LYS A 213 0.89 -10.64 10.31
C LYS A 213 -0.52 -10.07 10.25
N ILE A 214 -0.88 -9.26 11.25
CA ILE A 214 -2.06 -8.42 11.14
C ILE A 214 -1.77 -7.59 9.90
N ARG A 215 -2.49 -7.87 8.81
CA ARG A 215 -2.56 -6.91 7.75
C ARG A 215 -3.12 -5.67 8.45
N HIS A 216 -2.27 -4.69 8.68
CA HIS A 216 -2.67 -3.33 8.41
C HIS A 216 -2.92 -3.27 6.89
N ASP A 217 -3.90 -4.07 6.41
CA ASP A 217 -4.77 -3.63 5.35
C ASP A 217 -5.08 -2.23 5.81
N ALA A 218 -4.57 -1.25 5.07
CA ALA A 218 -4.91 0.13 5.27
C ALA A 218 -6.40 0.08 5.51
N LYS A 219 -6.84 0.22 6.77
CA LYS A 219 -8.25 0.29 7.08
C LYS A 219 -8.64 1.44 6.21
N SER A 220 -9.32 1.15 5.10
CA SER A 220 -10.09 2.10 4.36
C SER A 220 -10.97 2.64 5.46
N LYS A 221 -10.55 3.75 6.09
CA LYS A 221 -11.43 4.50 6.96
C LYS A 221 -12.61 4.72 6.05
N GLU A 222 -13.71 4.02 6.29
CA GLU A 222 -14.90 4.10 5.47
C GLU A 222 -15.28 5.57 5.53
N VAL A 223 -14.88 6.31 4.49
CA VAL A 223 -14.96 7.76 4.51
C VAL A 223 -16.42 8.04 4.32
N LYS A 224 -17.11 8.46 5.38
CA LYS A 224 -18.55 8.67 5.35
C LYS A 224 -18.88 9.55 4.15
N GLU A 225 -19.70 9.02 3.24
CA GLU A 225 -20.14 9.74 2.05
C GLU A 225 -21.31 10.63 2.44
N ILE A 226 -21.24 11.92 2.10
CA ILE A 226 -22.34 12.86 2.31
C ILE A 226 -22.94 13.20 0.95
N VAL A 227 -24.26 13.05 0.84
CA VAL A 227 -25.02 13.48 -0.35
C VAL A 227 -25.29 14.97 -0.22
N THR A 228 -24.73 15.76 -1.14
CA THR A 228 -25.07 17.20 -1.21
C THR A 228 -26.51 17.40 -1.70
N PRO A 229 -27.17 18.54 -1.41
CA PRO A 229 -28.54 18.83 -1.88
C PRO A 229 -28.74 18.70 -3.40
N ALA A 230 -27.66 18.84 -4.18
CA ALA A 230 -27.63 18.62 -5.63
C ALA A 230 -27.48 17.15 -6.05
N GLY A 231 -27.51 16.20 -5.11
CA GLY A 231 -27.47 14.75 -5.34
C GLY A 231 -26.07 14.14 -5.55
N TYR A 232 -24.99 14.92 -5.43
CA TYR A 232 -23.63 14.40 -5.60
C TYR A 232 -23.10 13.75 -4.32
N ARG A 233 -22.46 12.58 -4.45
CA ARG A 233 -21.82 11.84 -3.35
C ARG A 233 -20.39 12.33 -3.18
N ILE A 234 -20.08 13.00 -2.08
CA ILE A 234 -18.74 13.53 -1.82
C ILE A 234 -18.23 12.93 -0.50
N PRO A 235 -17.03 12.35 -0.48
CA PRO A 235 -16.45 11.81 0.75
C PRO A 235 -16.09 12.94 1.73
N GLU A 236 -16.31 12.70 3.02
CA GLU A 236 -16.08 13.66 4.11
C GLU A 236 -14.64 14.25 4.13
N ASN A 237 -13.63 13.44 3.78
CA ASN A 237 -12.22 13.87 3.74
C ASN A 237 -11.93 14.99 2.72
N LEU A 238 -12.83 15.20 1.77
CA LEU A 238 -12.73 16.20 0.71
C LEU A 238 -13.46 17.51 1.03
N ILE A 239 -14.11 17.59 2.20
CA ILE A 239 -14.76 18.80 2.68
C ILE A 239 -13.70 19.77 3.21
N ILE A 240 -13.83 21.03 2.81
CA ILE A 240 -12.97 22.13 3.25
C ILE A 240 -13.34 22.45 4.70
N LYS A 241 -12.42 22.23 5.65
CA LYS A 241 -12.59 22.62 7.05
C LYS A 241 -12.15 24.07 7.24
N GLN A 242 -12.68 24.75 8.25
CA GLN A 242 -12.34 26.15 8.52
C GLN A 242 -10.83 26.35 8.78
N ASN A 243 -10.19 25.39 9.46
CA ASN A 243 -8.79 25.46 9.89
C ASN A 243 -7.74 25.08 8.80
N ASP A 244 -8.16 24.73 7.58
CA ASP A 244 -7.23 24.24 6.53
C ASP A 244 -6.46 25.38 5.84
N ASN A 245 -5.22 25.12 5.39
CA ASN A 245 -4.36 26.04 4.63
C ASN A 245 -4.94 26.33 3.22
N GLU A 246 -4.75 27.54 2.68
CA GLU A 246 -5.26 27.95 1.34
C GLU A 246 -4.88 26.97 0.22
N LYS A 247 -3.64 26.45 0.25
CA LYS A 247 -3.16 25.47 -0.74
C LYS A 247 -3.96 24.16 -0.66
N GLU A 248 -4.28 23.70 0.54
CA GLU A 248 -5.06 22.48 0.75
C GLU A 248 -6.53 22.66 0.41
N LYS A 249 -7.10 23.83 0.73
CA LYS A 249 -8.47 24.21 0.33
C LYS A 249 -8.64 24.20 -1.19
N MET A 250 -7.67 24.74 -1.92
CA MET A 250 -7.69 24.73 -3.40
C MET A 250 -7.53 23.32 -3.97
N ARG A 251 -6.66 22.49 -3.39
CA ARG A 251 -6.52 21.08 -3.78
C ARG A 251 -7.82 20.32 -3.56
N LYS A 252 -8.45 20.43 -2.38
CA LYS A 252 -9.74 19.81 -2.08
C LYS A 252 -10.84 20.31 -3.01
N LYS A 253 -10.92 21.62 -3.26
CA LYS A 253 -11.88 22.22 -4.18
C LYS A 253 -11.75 21.67 -5.61
N LYS A 254 -10.52 21.57 -6.12
CA LYS A 254 -10.25 20.98 -7.44
C LYS A 254 -10.68 19.51 -7.48
N LEU A 255 -10.31 18.73 -6.47
CA LEU A 255 -10.64 17.30 -6.44
C LEU A 255 -12.16 17.05 -6.31
N VAL A 256 -12.87 17.89 -5.55
CA VAL A 256 -14.34 17.86 -5.50
C VAL A 256 -14.95 18.24 -6.85
N GLN A 257 -14.40 19.24 -7.56
CA GLN A 257 -14.89 19.63 -8.88
C GLN A 257 -14.71 18.52 -9.92
N THR A 258 -13.55 17.85 -9.92
CA THR A 258 -13.30 16.72 -10.83
C THR A 258 -14.22 15.55 -10.51
N LEU A 259 -14.42 15.23 -9.23
CA LEU A 259 -15.34 14.18 -8.79
C LEU A 259 -16.79 14.47 -9.21
N LYS A 260 -17.28 15.69 -8.99
CA LYS A 260 -18.63 16.11 -9.44
C LYS A 260 -18.77 16.05 -10.95
N LYS A 261 -17.73 16.43 -11.70
CA LYS A 261 -17.72 16.36 -13.16
C LYS A 261 -17.82 14.91 -13.64
N GLN A 262 -17.09 13.99 -13.00
CA GLN A 262 -17.13 12.56 -13.29
C GLN A 262 -18.52 11.98 -13.02
N GLN A 263 -19.09 12.22 -11.82
CA GLN A 263 -20.44 11.76 -11.48
C GLN A 263 -21.52 12.32 -12.43
N LYS A 264 -21.37 13.57 -12.88
CA LYS A 264 -22.27 14.16 -13.88
C LYS A 264 -22.14 13.47 -15.24
N ALA A 265 -20.91 13.18 -15.69
CA ALA A 265 -20.67 12.51 -16.96
C ALA A 265 -21.24 11.09 -16.95
N GLU A 266 -20.99 10.31 -15.89
CA GLU A 266 -21.52 8.96 -15.71
C GLU A 266 -23.05 8.96 -15.66
N ARG A 267 -23.68 9.93 -15.00
CA ARG A 267 -25.13 10.08 -15.03
C ARG A 267 -25.66 10.35 -16.45
N ILE A 268 -25.00 11.22 -17.21
CA ILE A 268 -25.39 11.50 -18.60
C ILE A 268 -25.20 10.26 -19.47
N GLU A 269 -24.12 9.51 -19.29
CA GLU A 269 -23.82 8.29 -20.04
C GLU A 269 -24.80 7.16 -19.72
N THR A 270 -25.14 6.96 -18.45
CA THR A 270 -26.16 5.99 -18.05
C THR A 270 -27.54 6.36 -18.60
N GLU A 271 -27.94 7.63 -18.57
CA GLU A 271 -29.17 8.11 -19.20
C GLU A 271 -29.14 7.92 -20.73
N ALA A 272 -28.00 8.18 -21.39
CA ALA A 272 -27.83 7.93 -22.82
C ALA A 272 -27.89 6.44 -23.17
N ASN A 273 -27.24 5.58 -22.38
CA ASN A 273 -27.26 4.13 -22.57
C ASN A 273 -28.65 3.55 -22.30
N GLN A 274 -29.36 4.02 -21.27
CA GLN A 274 -30.76 3.66 -21.03
C GLN A 274 -31.64 4.09 -22.20
N ARG A 275 -31.45 5.31 -22.73
CA ARG A 275 -32.17 5.78 -23.91
C ARG A 275 -31.87 4.91 -25.13
N ALA A 276 -30.60 4.60 -25.40
CA ALA A 276 -30.19 3.71 -26.49
C ALA A 276 -30.78 2.30 -26.35
N ASN A 277 -30.73 1.72 -25.15
CA ASN A 277 -31.33 0.42 -24.84
C ASN A 277 -32.86 0.44 -25.00
N SER A 278 -33.53 1.52 -24.57
CA SER A 278 -34.97 1.69 -24.79
C SER A 278 -35.31 1.81 -26.29
N TRP A 279 -34.44 2.47 -27.06
CA TRP A 279 -34.59 2.62 -28.50
C TRP A 279 -34.38 1.29 -29.24
N ARG A 280 -33.37 0.52 -28.85
CA ARG A 280 -33.14 -0.83 -29.36
C ARG A 280 -34.31 -1.76 -29.05
N LYS A 281 -34.84 -1.74 -27.83
CA LYS A 281 -36.06 -2.49 -27.45
C LYS A 281 -37.28 -2.05 -28.26
N PHE A 282 -37.42 -0.75 -28.53
CA PHE A 282 -38.49 -0.25 -29.40
C PHE A 282 -38.33 -0.75 -30.84
N GLN A 283 -37.11 -0.78 -31.39
CA GLN A 283 -36.82 -1.29 -32.72
C GLN A 283 -37.09 -2.79 -32.84
N GLU A 284 -36.64 -3.60 -31.86
CA GLU A 284 -36.95 -5.04 -31.80
C GLU A 284 -38.47 -5.28 -31.71
N LYS A 285 -39.19 -4.49 -30.89
CA LYS A 285 -40.65 -4.56 -30.76
C LYS A 285 -41.41 -4.08 -32.02
N ALA A 286 -40.89 -3.08 -32.73
CA ALA A 286 -41.45 -2.60 -33.99
C ALA A 286 -41.21 -3.61 -35.13
N GLY A 287 -40.03 -4.24 -35.18
CA GLY A 287 -39.72 -5.33 -36.11
C GLY A 287 -40.60 -6.57 -35.89
N SER A 288 -41.00 -6.84 -34.65
CA SER A 288 -41.89 -7.96 -34.32
C SER A 288 -43.37 -7.72 -34.67
N LYS A 289 -43.81 -6.48 -34.94
CA LYS A 289 -45.23 -6.19 -35.26
C LYS A 289 -45.60 -6.33 -36.74
N ASN A 290 -44.66 -6.66 -37.61
CA ASN A 290 -44.96 -7.00 -39.00
C ASN A 290 -45.12 -8.52 -39.19
N LYS A 291 -46.09 -9.10 -38.47
CA LYS A 291 -46.71 -10.39 -38.84
C LYS A 291 -48.14 -10.44 -38.31
N SER A 292 -49.04 -9.85 -39.09
CA SER A 292 -50.33 -10.42 -39.50
C SER A 292 -51.19 -9.33 -40.15
N GLY A 293 -51.41 -9.44 -41.46
CA GLY A 293 -52.71 -9.08 -42.03
C GLY A 293 -52.96 -7.67 -42.60
N TYR A 294 -51.97 -6.84 -42.92
CA TYR A 294 -52.23 -5.57 -43.63
C TYR A 294 -51.46 -5.45 -44.95
N MET A 295 -52.18 -5.80 -46.02
CA MET A 295 -52.09 -5.34 -47.41
C MET A 295 -50.67 -5.04 -47.95
N THR A 296 -50.05 -6.06 -48.53
CA THR A 296 -49.14 -5.91 -49.67
C THR A 296 -49.93 -5.41 -50.88
N GLY A 297 -50.36 -4.15 -50.83
CA GLY A 297 -50.73 -3.37 -52.00
C GLY A 297 -49.45 -2.77 -52.57
N LYS A 298 -48.99 -3.33 -53.69
CA LYS A 298 -47.93 -2.81 -54.55
C LYS A 298 -48.13 -1.28 -54.72
N ARG A 299 -47.28 -0.45 -54.10
CA ARG A 299 -47.18 0.97 -54.47
C ARG A 299 -46.16 1.05 -55.60
N GLU A 300 -46.65 0.98 -56.83
CA GLU A 300 -45.91 1.52 -57.97
C GLU A 300 -45.72 3.03 -57.74
N GLY A 301 -44.52 3.53 -58.00
CA GLY A 301 -44.20 4.95 -57.96
C GLY A 301 -43.56 5.43 -56.66
N SER A 302 -42.25 5.66 -56.72
CA SER A 302 -41.56 6.50 -55.74
C SER A 302 -42.06 7.94 -55.90
N ILE A 303 -42.59 8.53 -54.83
CA ILE A 303 -42.93 9.97 -54.72
C ILE A 303 -41.67 10.86 -54.90
N PHE A 304 -40.48 10.26 -54.95
CA PHE A 304 -39.19 10.92 -55.18
C PHE A 304 -38.49 10.47 -56.47
N SER A 305 -39.17 9.78 -57.39
CA SER A 305 -38.63 9.50 -58.73
C SER A 305 -38.84 10.71 -59.63
N SER A 306 -37.93 11.67 -59.57
CA SER A 306 -37.79 12.68 -60.61
C SER A 306 -37.11 12.03 -61.82
N THR A 307 -37.89 11.76 -62.87
CA THR A 307 -37.34 11.58 -64.21
C THR A 307 -36.74 12.92 -64.62
N ASP A 308 -35.44 12.92 -64.93
CA ASP A 308 -34.75 14.03 -65.57
C ASP A 308 -35.43 14.34 -66.91
N GLN A 309 -36.23 15.41 -66.94
CA GLN A 309 -36.54 16.12 -68.17
C GLN A 309 -36.15 17.59 -68.01
N ASP A 310 -35.16 17.97 -68.80
CA ASP A 310 -34.72 19.33 -69.04
C ASP A 310 -35.91 20.26 -69.29
N THR A 311 -36.19 21.15 -68.32
CA THR A 311 -36.90 22.41 -68.59
C THR A 311 -36.33 23.49 -67.69
N SER A 312 -35.65 24.42 -68.35
CA SER A 312 -35.04 25.63 -67.82
C SER A 312 -36.09 26.62 -67.34
N LEU A 313 -36.44 26.63 -66.04
CA LEU A 313 -37.06 27.80 -65.42
C LEU A 313 -36.55 28.03 -63.99
N SER A 314 -36.00 29.24 -63.83
CA SER A 314 -35.40 29.81 -62.64
C SER A 314 -36.41 29.98 -61.49
N ALA A 315 -36.06 29.50 -60.29
CA ALA A 315 -36.69 29.90 -59.03
C ALA A 315 -35.67 29.78 -57.87
N PRO A 316 -35.74 30.65 -56.84
CA PRO A 316 -34.59 31.07 -56.06
C PRO A 316 -34.11 30.08 -55.00
N ASN A 317 -32.79 30.07 -54.83
CA ASN A 317 -32.00 29.32 -53.88
C ASN A 317 -32.39 29.66 -52.42
N ILE A 318 -33.29 28.88 -51.81
CA ILE A 318 -33.55 28.96 -50.37
C ILE A 318 -32.60 27.98 -49.68
N LEU A 319 -31.46 28.53 -49.27
CA LEU A 319 -30.44 27.84 -48.48
C LEU A 319 -30.93 27.72 -47.03
N TYR A 320 -31.55 26.58 -46.69
CA TYR A 320 -31.80 26.22 -45.29
C TYR A 320 -30.47 25.83 -44.64
N ASN A 321 -30.12 26.51 -43.54
CA ASN A 321 -28.91 26.38 -42.72
C ASN A 321 -27.66 27.17 -43.17
N SER A 322 -27.73 28.49 -43.10
CA SER A 322 -26.53 29.30 -42.79
C SER A 322 -26.51 29.60 -41.28
N PHE A 323 -25.50 29.06 -40.60
CA PHE A 323 -25.22 29.36 -39.21
C PHE A 323 -24.75 30.81 -39.10
N VAL A 324 -25.59 31.72 -38.62
CA VAL A 324 -25.19 33.12 -38.38
C VAL A 324 -24.23 33.13 -37.17
N PRO A 325 -22.94 33.48 -37.36
CA PRO A 325 -22.00 33.56 -36.24
C PRO A 325 -22.44 34.69 -35.30
N ARG A 326 -22.58 34.38 -34.01
CA ARG A 326 -22.88 35.42 -33.01
C ARG A 326 -21.69 36.37 -32.91
N LYS A 327 -21.93 37.66 -33.18
CA LYS A 327 -20.98 38.75 -33.00
C LYS A 327 -20.56 38.80 -31.52
N LYS A 328 -19.26 38.72 -31.24
CA LYS A 328 -18.72 38.97 -29.90
C LYS A 328 -18.90 40.47 -29.62
N PHE A 329 -19.60 40.81 -28.55
CA PHE A 329 -19.59 42.17 -28.03
C PHE A 329 -18.32 42.32 -27.21
N ASP A 330 -17.40 43.15 -27.69
CA ASP A 330 -16.32 43.64 -26.85
C ASP A 330 -16.90 44.68 -25.90
N PHE A 331 -16.84 44.38 -24.61
CA PHE A 331 -17.28 45.28 -23.54
C PHE A 331 -16.19 46.34 -23.37
N ASN A 332 -16.18 47.33 -24.26
CA ASN A 332 -15.32 48.49 -24.12
C ASN A 332 -15.89 49.72 -24.82
N GLU A 333 -17.04 50.19 -24.32
CA GLU A 333 -17.34 51.62 -24.34
C GLU A 333 -17.83 52.03 -22.95
N ARG A 334 -16.96 52.75 -22.24
CA ARG A 334 -17.35 53.69 -21.20
C ARG A 334 -18.31 54.71 -21.85
N PHE A 335 -19.49 54.91 -21.27
CA PHE A 335 -19.81 56.10 -20.47
C PHE A 335 -21.18 55.92 -19.81
#